data_AF-A0A7K2LT55-F1
#
_entry.id   AF-A0A7K2LT55-F1
#
_cell.length_a   1.000
_cell.length_b   1.000
_cell.length_c   1.000
_cell.angle_alpha   90.00
_cell.angle_beta   90.00
_cell.angle_gamma   90.00
#
_symmetry.space_group_name_H-M   'P 1'
#
loop_
_entity.id
_entity.type
_entity.pdbx_description
1 polymer ?
#
loop_
_entity_poly.entity_id
_entity_poly.type
_entity_poly.pdbx_seq_one_letter_code
_entity_poly.pdbx_strand_id
1 'polypeptide(L)'
;MVLLLDVVGLPGDDDTLTALLPLLNSTEGAPDMQQTPAATGPNAFEATALSMFYADHSMAEITEATGLSEDEITALVAAQQRKADAGETDDTAPAATDAAAPAVDDSVEQLLAWAETHPTAGIRNKAARVRADVAELTARRAADDAQRKAEERVAQLTAELEKAKENLRAVKAGAHPAPAAPATALTPIRSGLGSGRTREELAAIRTWARANGHQVADAGMIRKAVLEAYDAAHQAPAAKAS
;
A
#
# COMPACT_ATOMS: atom_id res chain seq x y z
N MET A 1 2.29 -52.22 4.67
CA MET A 1 2.54 -50.89 5.27
C MET A 1 4.05 -50.58 5.23
N VAL A 2 4.68 -50.65 4.04
CA VAL A 2 6.16 -50.53 3.86
C VAL A 2 6.51 -49.46 2.82
N LEU A 3 5.52 -48.75 2.25
CA LEU A 3 5.72 -47.85 1.11
C LEU A 3 6.12 -46.41 1.48
N LEU A 4 6.20 -46.06 2.77
CA LEU A 4 6.54 -44.71 3.22
C LEU A 4 8.03 -44.54 3.57
N LEU A 5 8.72 -45.61 3.98
CA LEU A 5 10.12 -45.52 4.41
C LEU A 5 11.10 -45.44 3.24
N ASP A 6 10.77 -46.11 2.12
CA ASP A 6 11.61 -46.15 0.92
C ASP A 6 11.66 -44.77 0.21
N VAL A 7 10.58 -44.00 0.29
CA VAL A 7 10.48 -42.63 -0.28
C VAL A 7 11.42 -41.65 0.42
N VAL A 8 11.79 -41.91 1.67
CA VAL A 8 12.69 -41.05 2.48
C VAL A 8 14.12 -41.62 2.51
N GLY A 9 14.40 -42.71 1.78
CA GLY A 9 15.72 -43.34 1.74
C GLY A 9 16.15 -43.98 3.06
N LEU A 10 15.17 -44.30 3.93
CA LEU A 10 15.41 -44.96 5.21
C LEU A 10 15.26 -46.48 5.05
N PRO A 11 16.10 -47.29 5.72
CA PRO A 11 16.03 -48.74 5.64
C PRO A 11 14.66 -49.23 6.14
N GLY A 12 13.91 -49.88 5.25
CA GLY A 12 12.58 -50.42 5.52
C GLY A 12 12.58 -51.89 5.94
N ASP A 13 13.75 -52.48 6.18
CA ASP A 13 13.88 -53.86 6.63
C ASP A 13 13.66 -53.97 8.15
N ASP A 14 12.88 -54.99 8.53
CA ASP A 14 12.41 -55.22 9.90
C ASP A 14 13.59 -55.50 10.87
N ASP A 15 14.67 -56.09 10.35
CA ASP A 15 15.89 -56.40 11.10
C ASP A 15 16.63 -55.13 11.53
N THR A 16 16.75 -54.12 10.65
CA THR A 16 17.37 -52.83 10.97
C THR A 16 16.50 -52.00 11.90
N LEU A 17 15.18 -52.02 11.73
CA LEU A 17 14.25 -51.36 12.66
C LEU A 17 14.31 -51.99 14.07
N THR A 18 14.42 -53.31 14.14
CA THR A 18 14.57 -54.04 15.41
C THR A 18 15.91 -53.74 16.10
N ALA A 19 16.99 -53.56 15.33
CA ALA A 19 18.30 -53.20 15.86
C ALA A 19 18.37 -51.75 16.40
N LEU A 20 17.53 -50.85 15.90
CA LEU A 20 17.44 -49.46 16.36
C LEU A 20 16.49 -49.27 17.54
N LEU A 21 15.59 -50.23 17.78
CA LEU A 21 14.62 -50.21 18.88
C LEU A 21 15.25 -49.97 20.28
N PRO A 22 16.41 -50.56 20.64
CA PRO A 22 17.04 -50.36 21.94
C PRO A 22 17.74 -48.99 22.10
N LEU A 23 17.93 -48.25 21.01
CA LEU A 23 18.56 -46.92 21.01
C LEU A 23 17.53 -45.80 21.15
N LEU A 24 16.23 -46.13 21.08
CA LEU A 24 15.17 -45.24 21.51
C LEU A 24 15.14 -45.31 23.04
N ASN A 25 15.41 -44.18 23.70
CA ASN A 25 15.31 -44.10 25.16
C ASN A 25 13.90 -44.51 25.60
N SER A 26 13.75 -45.75 26.09
CA SER A 26 12.56 -46.22 26.75
C SER A 26 12.33 -45.36 27.99
N THR A 27 11.32 -44.50 27.96
CA THR A 27 10.80 -43.82 29.14
C THR A 27 10.06 -44.85 30.00
N GLU A 28 10.80 -45.79 30.60
CA GLU A 28 10.30 -46.66 31.67
C GLU A 28 10.32 -45.87 32.98
N GLY A 29 9.13 -45.51 33.42
CA GLY A 29 8.93 -44.81 34.68
C GLY A 29 7.49 -44.37 34.87
N ALA A 30 6.56 -45.32 34.88
CA ALA A 30 5.25 -45.06 35.48
C ALA A 30 5.41 -45.07 37.01
N PRO A 31 4.90 -44.03 37.70
CA PRO A 31 4.10 -44.30 38.87
C PRO A 31 2.71 -43.68 38.72
N ASP A 32 1.74 -44.55 38.95
CA ASP A 32 0.47 -44.33 39.61
C ASP A 32 -0.57 -43.37 38.99
N MET A 33 -1.75 -43.95 38.79
CA MET A 33 -2.96 -43.29 38.36
C MET A 33 -3.50 -42.42 39.51
N GLN A 34 -3.15 -41.14 39.51
CA GLN A 34 -4.02 -40.11 40.04
C GLN A 34 -4.30 -39.11 38.93
N GLN A 35 -5.55 -39.15 38.44
CA GLN A 35 -6.14 -38.07 37.67
C GLN A 35 -5.86 -36.75 38.38
N THR A 36 -4.89 -36.02 37.85
CA THR A 36 -4.57 -34.65 38.26
C THR A 36 -4.60 -33.83 36.96
N PRO A 37 -5.35 -32.73 36.90
CA PRO A 37 -5.66 -32.04 35.65
C PRO A 37 -4.40 -31.35 35.11
N ALA A 38 -3.91 -31.80 33.98
CA ALA A 38 -2.82 -31.15 33.28
C ALA A 38 -3.36 -29.93 32.51
N ALA A 39 -3.25 -28.75 33.11
CA ALA A 39 -2.96 -27.52 32.36
C ALA A 39 -1.49 -27.64 31.87
N THR A 40 -1.03 -27.13 30.72
CA THR A 40 -1.35 -25.87 30.07
C THR A 40 -0.92 -25.96 28.60
N GLY A 41 -1.90 -25.93 27.72
CA GLY A 41 -1.80 -25.75 26.27
C GLY A 41 -3.25 -25.77 25.78
N PRO A 42 -3.71 -24.81 24.96
CA PRO A 42 -5.13 -24.72 24.65
C PRO A 42 -5.56 -26.03 24.01
N ASN A 43 -6.52 -26.72 24.63
CA ASN A 43 -7.15 -27.87 24.00
C ASN A 43 -7.72 -27.40 22.66
N ALA A 44 -7.65 -28.20 21.59
CA ALA A 44 -8.02 -27.74 20.24
C ALA A 44 -9.44 -27.12 20.19
N PHE A 45 -10.33 -27.58 21.06
CA PHE A 45 -11.68 -27.04 21.26
C PHE A 45 -11.69 -25.66 21.93
N GLU A 46 -10.81 -25.42 22.90
CA GLU A 46 -10.65 -24.12 23.58
C GLU A 46 -10.07 -23.05 22.63
N ALA A 47 -9.08 -23.44 21.83
CA ALA A 47 -8.52 -22.56 20.80
C ALA A 47 -9.58 -22.18 19.75
N THR A 48 -10.40 -23.14 19.35
CA THR A 48 -11.51 -22.91 18.42
C THR A 48 -12.57 -22.00 19.03
N ALA A 49 -12.93 -22.22 20.31
CA ALA A 49 -13.88 -21.38 21.02
C ALA A 49 -13.42 -19.92 21.13
N LEU A 50 -12.13 -19.70 21.47
CA LEU A 50 -11.54 -18.35 21.49
C LEU A 50 -11.57 -17.69 20.12
N SER A 51 -11.18 -18.43 19.08
CA SER A 51 -11.18 -17.91 17.71
C SER A 51 -12.58 -17.48 17.26
N MET A 52 -13.59 -18.30 17.52
CA MET A 52 -14.99 -17.97 17.20
C MET A 52 -15.51 -16.79 18.03
N PHE A 53 -15.14 -16.71 19.31
CA PHE A 53 -15.51 -15.59 20.17
C PHE A 53 -14.94 -14.25 19.67
N TYR A 54 -13.66 -14.21 19.27
CA TYR A 54 -13.06 -13.00 18.70
C TYR A 54 -13.55 -12.65 17.29
N ALA A 55 -14.17 -13.61 16.60
CA ALA A 55 -14.86 -13.40 15.33
C ALA A 55 -16.34 -12.99 15.50
N ASP A 56 -16.75 -12.57 16.71
CA ASP A 56 -18.10 -12.11 17.07
C ASP A 56 -19.23 -13.15 16.83
N HIS A 57 -18.92 -14.45 16.91
CA HIS A 57 -19.94 -15.49 16.91
C HIS A 57 -20.76 -15.50 18.21
N SER A 58 -22.01 -15.94 18.14
CA SER A 58 -22.87 -16.01 19.33
C SER A 58 -22.45 -17.15 20.26
N MET A 59 -22.62 -16.97 21.58
CA MET A 59 -22.26 -17.99 22.58
C MET A 59 -22.91 -19.34 22.30
N ALA A 60 -24.17 -19.36 21.87
CA ALA A 60 -24.89 -20.59 21.53
C ALA A 60 -24.26 -21.35 20.34
N GLU A 61 -23.72 -20.65 19.35
CA GLU A 61 -23.03 -21.28 18.22
C GLU A 61 -21.66 -21.83 18.62
N ILE A 62 -20.98 -21.17 19.56
CA ILE A 62 -19.69 -21.61 20.07
C ILE A 62 -19.85 -22.85 20.95
N THR A 63 -20.87 -22.89 21.81
CA THR A 63 -21.18 -24.07 22.65
C THR A 63 -21.59 -25.27 21.79
N GLU A 64 -22.37 -25.06 20.72
CA GLU A 64 -22.75 -26.11 19.77
C GLU A 64 -21.54 -26.67 19.02
N ALA A 65 -20.65 -25.80 18.54
CA ALA A 65 -19.49 -26.20 17.74
C ALA A 65 -18.37 -26.86 18.56
N THR A 66 -18.17 -26.45 19.80
CA THR A 66 -17.03 -26.88 20.64
C THR A 66 -17.42 -27.83 21.77
N GLY A 67 -18.71 -27.92 22.09
CA GLY A 67 -19.22 -28.71 23.22
C GLY A 67 -18.91 -28.13 24.60
N LEU A 68 -18.29 -26.93 24.66
CA LEU A 68 -18.03 -26.21 25.90
C LEU A 68 -19.31 -25.50 26.38
N SER A 69 -19.45 -25.34 27.68
CA SER A 69 -20.53 -24.52 28.26
C SER A 69 -20.20 -23.02 28.17
N GLU A 70 -21.24 -22.18 28.24
CA GLU A 70 -21.10 -20.72 28.20
C GLU A 70 -20.23 -20.17 29.35
N ASP A 71 -20.33 -20.79 30.53
CA ASP A 71 -19.52 -20.44 31.70
C ASP A 71 -18.03 -20.80 31.47
N GLU A 72 -17.75 -21.94 30.83
CA GLU A 72 -16.38 -22.35 30.49
C GLU A 72 -15.76 -21.42 29.45
N ILE A 73 -16.50 -21.04 28.40
CA ILE A 73 -16.05 -20.09 27.38
C ILE A 73 -15.73 -18.73 28.02
N THR A 74 -16.60 -18.24 28.91
CA THR A 74 -16.41 -16.96 29.62
C THR A 74 -15.18 -16.99 30.53
N ALA A 75 -15.00 -18.07 31.29
CA ALA A 75 -13.83 -18.26 32.14
C ALA A 75 -12.53 -18.30 31.32
N LEU A 76 -12.59 -18.88 30.12
CA LEU A 76 -11.46 -19.04 29.22
C LEU A 76 -11.05 -17.73 28.55
N VAL A 77 -12.00 -16.92 28.09
CA VAL A 77 -11.76 -15.55 27.61
C VAL A 77 -11.15 -14.69 28.73
N ALA A 78 -11.69 -14.77 29.95
CA ALA A 78 -11.15 -14.03 31.09
C ALA A 78 -9.74 -14.49 31.50
N ALA A 79 -9.40 -15.77 31.29
CA ALA A 79 -8.05 -16.28 31.49
C ALA A 79 -7.09 -15.79 30.40
N GLN A 80 -7.54 -15.77 29.14
CA GLN A 80 -6.75 -15.28 28.00
C GLN A 80 -6.48 -13.78 28.12
N GLN A 81 -7.48 -12.99 28.54
CA GLN A 81 -7.31 -11.55 28.74
C GLN A 81 -6.33 -11.23 29.88
N ARG A 82 -6.34 -12.05 30.96
CA ARG A 82 -5.35 -11.93 32.05
C ARG A 82 -3.94 -12.30 31.60
N LYS A 83 -3.79 -13.29 30.71
CA LYS A 83 -2.49 -13.63 30.10
C LYS A 83 -1.97 -12.53 29.17
N ALA A 84 -2.87 -11.92 28.39
CA ALA A 84 -2.53 -10.77 27.55
C ALA A 84 -2.06 -9.57 28.39
N ASP A 85 -2.71 -9.30 29.53
CA ASP A 85 -2.33 -8.23 30.46
C ASP A 85 -1.03 -8.56 31.24
N ALA A 86 -0.75 -9.84 31.47
CA ALA A 86 0.49 -10.32 32.10
C ALA A 86 1.69 -10.40 31.15
N GLY A 87 1.53 -10.08 29.85
CA GLY A 87 2.61 -10.05 28.88
C GLY A 87 3.20 -11.42 28.50
N GLU A 88 2.52 -12.51 28.84
CA GLU A 88 2.95 -13.88 28.54
C GLU A 88 2.18 -14.41 27.32
N THR A 89 2.59 -13.95 26.14
CA THR A 89 2.08 -14.44 24.85
C THR A 89 3.02 -15.50 24.30
N ASP A 90 2.55 -16.74 24.34
CA ASP A 90 3.13 -17.88 23.63
C ASP A 90 2.93 -17.70 22.12
N ASP A 91 3.98 -18.03 21.38
CA ASP A 91 4.19 -17.68 19.98
C ASP A 91 3.41 -18.64 19.07
N THR A 92 2.21 -18.26 18.61
CA THR A 92 1.56 -18.90 17.45
C THR A 92 0.62 -17.92 16.72
N ALA A 93 1.22 -17.28 15.70
CA ALA A 93 0.62 -16.88 14.41
C ALA A 93 -0.39 -15.70 14.37
N PRO A 94 -0.60 -15.06 13.20
CA PRO A 94 -0.16 -13.69 13.01
C PRO A 94 -1.33 -12.73 12.75
N ALA A 95 -1.38 -11.60 13.45
CA ALA A 95 -2.22 -10.48 13.03
C ALA A 95 -1.57 -9.16 13.40
N ALA A 96 -1.21 -8.44 12.34
CA ALA A 96 -0.99 -7.01 12.24
C ALA A 96 -1.40 -6.19 13.47
N THR A 97 -0.43 -5.64 14.19
CA THR A 97 -0.60 -4.32 14.81
C THR A 97 0.71 -3.55 14.69
N ASP A 98 0.62 -2.54 13.84
CA ASP A 98 1.60 -1.52 13.52
C ASP A 98 1.79 -0.61 14.74
N ALA A 99 2.56 -1.04 15.75
CA ALA A 99 2.95 -0.18 16.89
C ALA A 99 4.10 -0.71 17.77
N ALA A 100 4.88 -1.71 17.32
CA ALA A 100 6.05 -2.22 18.07
C ALA A 100 7.26 -2.43 17.15
N ALA A 101 7.62 -1.42 16.35
CA ALA A 101 8.70 -1.52 15.37
C ALA A 101 10.14 -1.24 15.86
N PRO A 102 10.44 -0.48 16.95
CA PRO A 102 11.84 -0.10 17.18
C PRO A 102 12.72 -1.22 17.76
N ALA A 103 12.16 -2.11 18.58
CA ALA A 103 12.97 -3.05 19.37
C ALA A 103 13.66 -4.14 18.53
N VAL A 104 13.03 -4.56 17.43
CA VAL A 104 13.60 -5.58 16.53
C VAL A 104 14.66 -4.95 15.63
N ASP A 105 14.41 -3.74 15.12
CA ASP A 105 15.39 -2.98 14.32
C ASP A 105 16.66 -2.71 15.14
N ASP A 106 16.51 -2.29 16.40
CA ASP A 106 17.63 -2.08 17.31
C ASP A 106 18.46 -3.35 17.55
N SER A 107 17.79 -4.52 17.64
CA SER A 107 18.47 -5.82 17.82
C SER A 107 19.25 -6.24 16.57
N VAL A 108 18.69 -6.03 15.37
CA VAL A 108 19.37 -6.32 14.10
C VAL A 108 20.56 -5.37 13.90
N GLU A 109 20.41 -4.09 14.23
CA GLU A 109 21.50 -3.12 14.18
C GLU A 109 22.64 -3.48 15.16
N GLN A 110 22.33 -3.94 16.37
CA GLN A 110 23.33 -4.42 17.33
C GLN A 110 24.09 -5.65 16.80
N LEU A 111 23.41 -6.61 16.16
CA LEU A 111 24.04 -7.77 15.54
C LEU A 111 24.97 -7.38 14.37
N LEU A 112 24.54 -6.43 13.53
CA LEU A 112 25.35 -5.92 12.42
C LEU A 112 26.58 -5.15 12.93
N ALA A 113 26.44 -4.34 13.98
CA ALA A 113 27.55 -3.62 14.61
C ALA A 113 28.57 -4.59 15.24
N TRP A 114 28.11 -5.64 15.93
CA TRP A 114 28.98 -6.71 16.42
C TRP A 114 29.72 -7.39 15.25
N ALA A 115 29.00 -7.73 14.18
CA ALA A 115 29.56 -8.42 13.03
C ALA A 115 30.62 -7.59 12.30
N GLU A 116 30.51 -6.26 12.28
CA GLU A 116 31.49 -5.34 11.68
C GLU A 116 32.81 -5.26 12.45
N THR A 117 32.77 -5.38 13.78
CA THR A 117 33.97 -5.42 14.62
C THR A 117 34.60 -6.81 14.73
N HIS A 118 33.93 -7.81 14.15
CA HIS A 118 34.34 -9.20 14.29
C HIS A 118 35.68 -9.49 13.56
N PRO A 119 36.61 -10.29 14.13
CA PRO A 119 37.92 -10.56 13.53
C PRO A 119 37.87 -11.27 12.17
N THR A 120 36.88 -12.15 11.98
CA THR A 120 36.71 -12.94 10.76
C THR A 120 36.15 -12.10 9.61
N ALA A 121 36.89 -12.00 8.51
CA ALA A 121 36.48 -11.20 7.33
C ALA A 121 35.16 -11.66 6.70
N GLY A 122 34.86 -12.97 6.75
CA GLY A 122 33.59 -13.51 6.23
C GLY A 122 32.36 -12.98 6.95
N ILE A 123 32.44 -12.72 8.26
CA ILE A 123 31.33 -12.19 9.06
C ILE A 123 31.12 -10.70 8.76
N ARG A 124 32.20 -9.92 8.65
CA ARG A 124 32.12 -8.51 8.23
C ARG A 124 31.51 -8.34 6.84
N ASN A 125 31.93 -9.18 5.89
CA ASN A 125 31.40 -9.16 4.53
C ASN A 125 29.90 -9.51 4.48
N LYS A 126 29.44 -10.45 5.32
CA LYS A 126 28.01 -10.76 5.44
C LYS A 126 27.22 -9.57 5.99
N ALA A 127 27.70 -8.91 7.04
CA ALA A 127 27.07 -7.72 7.59
C ALA A 127 26.97 -6.59 6.55
N ALA A 128 28.06 -6.32 5.82
CA ALA A 128 28.08 -5.32 4.76
C ALA A 128 27.06 -5.64 3.64
N ARG A 129 26.93 -6.93 3.25
CA ARG A 129 25.96 -7.35 2.25
C ARG A 129 24.52 -7.19 2.74
N VAL A 130 24.22 -7.60 3.97
CA VAL A 130 22.88 -7.42 4.55
C VAL A 130 22.50 -5.94 4.61
N ARG A 131 23.41 -5.06 5.04
CA ARG A 131 23.16 -3.61 5.03
C ARG A 131 22.88 -3.08 3.62
N ALA A 132 23.65 -3.54 2.62
CA ALA A 132 23.44 -3.15 1.23
C ALA A 132 22.07 -3.62 0.71
N ASP A 133 21.69 -4.86 0.99
CA ASP A 133 20.40 -5.43 0.57
C ASP A 133 19.22 -4.69 1.24
N VAL A 134 19.33 -4.37 2.54
CA VAL A 134 18.32 -3.57 3.25
C VAL A 134 18.23 -2.14 2.68
N ALA A 135 19.36 -1.52 2.36
CA ALA A 135 19.38 -0.21 1.71
C ALA A 135 18.72 -0.25 0.32
N GLU A 136 18.92 -1.32 -0.45
CA GLU A 136 18.26 -1.51 -1.74
C GLU A 136 16.74 -1.67 -1.59
N LEU A 137 16.28 -2.52 -0.66
CA LEU A 137 14.85 -2.74 -0.42
C LEU A 137 14.15 -1.46 0.06
N THR A 138 14.80 -0.70 0.95
CA THR A 138 14.25 0.59 1.42
C THR A 138 14.19 1.63 0.31
N ALA A 139 15.21 1.71 -0.54
CA ALA A 139 15.19 2.56 -1.73
C ALA A 139 14.09 2.15 -2.72
N ARG A 140 13.89 0.85 -2.92
CA ARG A 140 12.81 0.35 -3.80
C ARG A 140 11.43 0.73 -3.27
N ARG A 141 11.19 0.54 -1.97
CA ARG A 141 9.94 0.95 -1.32
C ARG A 141 9.69 2.45 -1.45
N ALA A 142 10.72 3.27 -1.25
CA ALA A 142 10.61 4.72 -1.41
C ALA A 142 10.28 5.12 -2.86
N ALA A 143 10.81 4.42 -3.85
CA ALA A 143 10.48 4.64 -5.26
C ALA A 143 9.02 4.28 -5.57
N ASP A 144 8.55 3.14 -5.08
CA ASP A 144 7.16 2.70 -5.25
C ASP A 144 6.17 3.68 -4.57
N ASP A 145 6.53 4.21 -3.38
CA ASP A 145 5.77 5.25 -2.69
C ASP A 145 5.74 6.57 -3.47
N ALA A 146 6.86 6.95 -4.07
CA ALA A 146 6.94 8.13 -4.91
C ALA A 146 6.08 7.98 -6.17
N GLN A 147 6.08 6.79 -6.78
CA GLN A 147 5.23 6.48 -7.94
C GLN A 147 3.74 6.62 -7.57
N ARG A 148 3.30 5.99 -6.48
CA ARG A 148 1.92 6.09 -6.01
C ARG A 148 1.50 7.54 -5.76
N LYS A 149 2.35 8.35 -5.11
CA LYS A 149 2.09 9.79 -4.91
C LYS A 149 2.03 10.57 -6.23
N ALA A 150 2.76 10.13 -7.26
CA ALA A 150 2.67 10.75 -8.59
C ALA A 150 1.35 10.39 -9.27
N GLU A 151 0.93 9.13 -9.20
CA GLU A 151 -0.35 8.65 -9.72
C GLU A 151 -1.54 9.36 -9.04
N GLU A 152 -1.50 9.53 -7.72
CA GLU A 152 -2.50 10.30 -6.97
C GLU A 152 -2.61 11.74 -7.45
N ARG A 153 -1.47 12.41 -7.72
CA ARG A 153 -1.46 13.78 -8.28
C ARG A 153 -2.07 13.80 -9.68
N VAL A 154 -1.77 12.82 -10.52
CA VAL A 154 -2.37 12.72 -11.86
C VAL A 154 -3.89 12.51 -11.76
N ALA A 155 -4.35 11.68 -10.83
CA ALA A 155 -5.78 11.46 -10.58
C ALA A 155 -6.46 12.75 -10.10
N GLN A 156 -5.84 13.49 -9.17
CA GLN A 156 -6.34 14.78 -8.69
C GLN A 156 -6.46 15.80 -9.82
N LEU A 157 -5.39 15.98 -10.61
CA LEU A 157 -5.40 16.90 -11.75
C LEU A 157 -6.45 16.52 -12.80
N THR A 158 -6.63 15.22 -13.05
CA THR A 158 -7.66 14.74 -13.97
C THR A 158 -9.07 15.07 -13.45
N ALA A 159 -9.33 14.88 -12.16
CA ALA A 159 -10.60 15.24 -11.55
C ALA A 159 -10.87 16.75 -11.60
N GLU A 160 -9.85 17.57 -11.35
CA GLU A 160 -9.93 19.03 -11.48
C GLU A 160 -10.21 19.46 -12.92
N LEU A 161 -9.58 18.81 -13.91
CA LEU A 161 -9.83 19.08 -15.33
C LEU A 161 -11.26 18.72 -15.72
N GLU A 162 -11.79 17.58 -15.29
CA GLU A 162 -13.19 17.22 -15.56
C GLU A 162 -14.15 18.21 -14.91
N LYS A 163 -13.91 18.60 -13.65
CA LYS A 163 -14.69 19.65 -12.99
C LYS A 163 -14.63 20.98 -13.74
N ALA A 164 -13.46 21.38 -14.23
CA ALA A 164 -13.29 22.59 -15.03
C ALA A 164 -14.05 22.49 -16.37
N LYS A 165 -14.04 21.32 -17.03
CA LYS A 165 -14.83 21.07 -18.25
C LYS A 165 -16.32 21.13 -17.98
N GLU A 166 -16.80 20.58 -16.87
CA GLU A 166 -18.19 20.66 -16.44
C GLU A 166 -18.62 22.11 -16.18
N ASN A 167 -17.80 22.89 -15.45
CA ASN A 167 -18.04 24.32 -15.24
C ASN A 167 -18.11 25.08 -16.56
N LEU A 168 -17.21 24.78 -17.50
CA LEU A 168 -17.23 25.38 -18.84
C LEU A 168 -18.50 25.02 -19.60
N ARG A 169 -18.93 23.75 -19.56
CA ARG A 169 -20.20 23.30 -20.14
C ARG A 169 -21.39 24.02 -19.52
N ALA A 170 -21.41 24.19 -18.20
CA ALA A 170 -22.46 24.91 -17.48
C ALA A 170 -22.50 26.40 -17.86
N VAL A 171 -21.35 27.07 -17.95
CA VAL A 171 -21.26 28.46 -18.40
C VAL A 171 -21.69 28.60 -19.86
N LYS A 172 -21.28 27.69 -20.75
CA LYS A 172 -21.74 27.69 -22.15
C LYS A 172 -23.25 27.45 -22.25
N ALA A 173 -23.80 26.50 -21.48
CA ALA A 173 -25.24 26.23 -21.45
C ALA A 173 -26.03 27.43 -20.89
N GLY A 174 -25.53 28.07 -19.83
CA GLY A 174 -26.12 29.29 -19.26
C GLY A 174 -25.95 30.53 -20.14
N ALA A 175 -24.91 30.57 -21.00
CA ALA A 175 -24.67 31.65 -21.97
C ALA A 175 -25.41 31.44 -23.30
N HIS A 176 -26.01 30.27 -23.54
CA HIS A 176 -26.84 30.00 -24.72
C HIS A 176 -28.31 29.91 -24.32
N PRO A 177 -29.06 31.03 -24.23
CA PRO A 177 -30.50 30.93 -24.36
C PRO A 177 -30.80 30.40 -25.78
N ALA A 178 -31.41 29.23 -25.86
CA ALA A 178 -31.98 28.73 -27.09
C ALA A 178 -33.03 29.74 -27.61
N PRO A 179 -32.88 30.29 -28.83
CA PRO A 179 -33.95 31.07 -29.42
C PRO A 179 -34.99 30.10 -30.00
N ALA A 180 -36.16 30.06 -29.40
CA ALA A 180 -37.33 29.40 -29.97
C ALA A 180 -38.00 30.31 -31.02
N ALA A 181 -37.79 29.94 -32.29
CA ALA A 181 -38.71 30.05 -33.43
C ALA A 181 -39.00 31.45 -34.04
N PRO A 182 -39.61 31.51 -35.25
CA PRO A 182 -38.90 31.81 -36.49
C PRO A 182 -39.32 33.14 -37.13
N ALA A 183 -38.60 33.50 -38.19
CA ALA A 183 -38.95 34.44 -39.27
C ALA A 183 -38.05 35.68 -39.39
N THR A 184 -37.53 35.79 -40.62
CA THR A 184 -37.06 36.99 -41.31
C THR A 184 -35.76 37.62 -40.82
N ALA A 185 -34.71 37.32 -41.61
CA ALA A 185 -33.68 38.24 -42.05
C ALA A 185 -33.24 39.29 -41.04
N LEU A 186 -32.05 39.08 -40.45
CA LEU A 186 -30.92 39.98 -40.63
C LEU A 186 -29.67 39.12 -40.47
N THR A 187 -28.82 39.17 -41.49
CA THR A 187 -27.47 38.58 -41.48
C THR A 187 -26.77 38.89 -40.15
N PRO A 188 -26.20 37.90 -39.44
CA PRO A 188 -25.27 38.24 -38.38
C PRO A 188 -24.08 38.90 -39.08
N ILE A 189 -24.02 40.22 -39.00
CA ILE A 189 -22.81 40.98 -39.28
C ILE A 189 -21.76 40.34 -38.39
N ARG A 190 -20.86 39.57 -39.01
CA ARG A 190 -19.66 39.04 -38.39
C ARG A 190 -18.91 40.23 -37.79
N SER A 191 -19.13 40.47 -36.51
CA SER A 191 -18.36 41.41 -35.73
C SER A 191 -16.90 41.00 -35.80
N GLY A 192 -16.09 41.88 -36.38
CA GLY A 192 -14.65 41.90 -36.15
C GLY A 192 -13.83 40.99 -37.04
N LEU A 193 -13.59 41.46 -38.25
CA LEU A 193 -12.41 41.11 -39.04
C LEU A 193 -11.13 41.37 -38.20
N GLY A 194 -10.51 40.32 -37.66
CA GLY A 194 -9.15 40.42 -37.10
C GLY A 194 -8.84 39.49 -35.93
N SER A 195 -8.41 38.25 -36.24
CA SER A 195 -7.84 37.26 -35.32
C SER A 195 -8.85 36.71 -34.31
N GLY A 196 -9.15 35.40 -34.35
CA GLY A 196 -10.02 34.69 -33.39
C GLY A 196 -9.43 34.58 -31.98
N ARG A 197 -8.79 35.66 -31.51
CA ARG A 197 -7.98 35.77 -30.31
C ARG A 197 -8.82 36.39 -29.21
N THR A 198 -8.81 35.77 -28.03
CA THR A 198 -9.61 36.25 -26.91
C THR A 198 -9.07 37.60 -26.38
N ARG A 199 -9.92 38.38 -25.72
CA ARG A 199 -9.51 39.67 -25.11
C ARG A 199 -8.35 39.50 -24.12
N GLU A 200 -8.33 38.38 -23.41
CA GLU A 200 -7.28 37.98 -22.46
C GLU A 200 -5.96 37.72 -23.18
N GLU A 201 -5.99 37.01 -24.30
CA GLU A 201 -4.80 36.71 -25.09
C GLU A 201 -4.19 37.99 -25.70
N LEU A 202 -5.03 38.92 -26.16
CA LEU A 202 -4.56 40.25 -26.56
C LEU A 202 -3.94 41.03 -25.40
N ALA A 203 -4.41 40.86 -24.16
CA ALA A 203 -3.80 41.50 -22.99
C ALA A 203 -2.43 40.89 -22.66
N ALA A 204 -2.29 39.56 -22.74
CA ALA A 204 -1.01 38.87 -22.59
C ALA A 204 0.01 39.33 -23.64
N ILE A 205 -0.42 39.41 -24.91
CA ILE A 205 0.43 39.91 -26.00
C ILE A 205 0.86 41.35 -25.76
N ARG A 206 -0.02 42.24 -25.26
CA ARG A 206 0.35 43.61 -24.91
C ARG A 206 1.39 43.66 -23.80
N THR A 207 1.25 42.82 -22.77
CA THR A 207 2.23 42.75 -21.67
C THR A 207 3.59 42.26 -22.17
N TRP A 208 3.60 41.19 -22.97
CA TRP A 208 4.82 40.69 -23.60
C TRP A 208 5.44 41.72 -24.53
N ALA A 209 4.64 42.39 -25.36
CA ALA A 209 5.11 43.40 -26.29
C ALA A 209 5.77 44.58 -25.57
N ARG A 210 5.18 45.08 -24.47
CA ARG A 210 5.79 46.14 -23.65
C ARG A 210 7.10 45.69 -23.01
N ALA A 211 7.16 44.45 -22.51
CA ALA A 211 8.39 43.88 -21.95
C ALA A 211 9.51 43.73 -23.00
N ASN A 212 9.17 43.50 -24.26
CA ASN A 212 10.10 43.39 -25.39
C ASN A 212 10.35 44.73 -26.11
N GLY A 213 9.89 45.86 -25.55
CA GLY A 213 10.12 47.19 -26.10
C GLY A 213 9.28 47.54 -27.33
N HIS A 214 8.25 46.74 -27.66
CA HIS A 214 7.31 47.05 -28.73
C HIS A 214 6.26 48.06 -28.28
N GLN A 215 6.06 49.12 -29.07
CA GLN A 215 5.05 50.15 -28.81
C GLN A 215 3.65 49.67 -29.22
N VAL A 216 2.78 49.41 -28.25
CA VAL A 216 1.39 48.98 -28.45
C VAL A 216 0.44 49.91 -27.72
N ALA A 217 -0.71 50.22 -28.34
CA ALA A 217 -1.76 51.02 -27.73
C ALA A 217 -2.44 50.26 -26.56
N ASP A 218 -2.87 50.99 -25.53
CA ASP A 218 -3.50 50.41 -24.34
C ASP A 218 -4.85 49.74 -24.63
N ALA A 219 -5.55 50.21 -25.67
CA ALA A 219 -6.79 49.63 -26.17
C ALA A 219 -6.78 49.58 -27.71
N GLY A 220 -7.45 48.57 -28.26
CA GLY A 220 -7.63 48.40 -29.71
C GLY A 220 -6.77 47.30 -30.32
N MET A 221 -6.61 47.42 -31.65
CA MET A 221 -5.98 46.41 -32.50
C MET A 221 -4.46 46.43 -32.33
N ILE A 222 -3.87 45.25 -32.07
CA ILE A 222 -2.42 45.08 -32.01
C ILE A 222 -1.88 44.99 -33.44
N ARG A 223 -0.75 45.65 -33.72
CA ARG A 223 -0.10 45.58 -35.03
C ARG A 223 0.28 44.13 -35.37
N LYS A 224 0.04 43.72 -36.61
CA LYS A 224 0.30 42.35 -37.09
C LYS A 224 1.74 41.88 -36.82
N ALA A 225 2.72 42.78 -36.95
CA ALA A 225 4.14 42.48 -36.67
C ALA A 225 4.41 42.04 -35.22
N VAL A 226 3.67 42.59 -34.24
CA VAL A 226 3.81 42.21 -32.83
C VAL A 226 3.16 40.86 -32.56
N LEU A 227 2.05 40.57 -33.22
CA LEU A 227 1.39 39.26 -33.16
C LEU A 227 2.30 38.15 -33.72
N GLU A 228 2.92 38.39 -34.87
CA GLU A 228 3.84 37.44 -35.50
C GLU A 228 5.10 37.21 -34.65
N ALA A 229 5.65 38.26 -34.03
CA ALA A 229 6.79 38.13 -33.13
C ALA A 229 6.43 37.34 -31.86
N TYR A 230 5.24 37.55 -31.32
CA TYR A 230 4.72 36.79 -30.19
C TYR A 230 4.53 35.32 -30.55
N ASP A 231 3.90 35.03 -31.70
CA ASP A 231 3.71 33.66 -32.17
C ASP A 231 5.05 32.97 -32.41
N ALA A 232 6.03 33.63 -33.07
CA ALA A 232 7.36 33.08 -33.26
C ALA A 232 8.10 32.77 -31.94
N ALA A 233 7.95 33.62 -30.92
CA ALA A 233 8.56 33.40 -29.61
C ALA A 233 7.93 32.25 -28.81
N HIS A 234 6.66 31.93 -29.08
CA HIS A 234 5.90 30.91 -28.35
C HIS A 234 5.64 29.63 -29.17
N GLN A 235 6.11 29.55 -30.42
CA GLN A 235 5.85 28.44 -31.34
C GLN A 235 7.03 27.47 -31.55
N ALA A 236 8.08 27.46 -30.71
CA ALA A 236 9.10 26.42 -30.76
C ALA A 236 9.51 25.91 -29.36
N PRO A 237 9.72 24.58 -29.16
CA PRO A 237 10.06 23.58 -30.18
C PRO A 237 9.11 22.37 -30.22
N ALA A 238 8.27 22.27 -31.26
CA ALA A 238 7.65 20.99 -31.67
C ALA A 238 8.23 20.45 -32.99
N ALA A 239 9.14 21.17 -33.64
CA ALA A 239 9.73 20.82 -34.93
C ALA A 239 11.20 20.36 -34.80
N LYS A 240 11.45 19.32 -33.99
CA LYS A 240 12.64 18.44 -34.06
C LYS A 240 12.28 17.05 -33.53
N ALA A 241 11.36 16.38 -34.21
CA ALA A 241 11.15 14.93 -34.08
C ALA A 241 10.37 14.43 -35.31
N SER A 242 11.05 14.28 -36.43
CA SER A 242 10.62 13.44 -37.56
C SER A 242 11.88 12.95 -38.27
#